data_AF-A0A0F9E4C3-F1
#
_entry.id   AF-A0A0F9E4C3-F1
#
_cell.length_a   1.000
_cell.length_b   1.000
_cell.length_c   1.000
_cell.angle_alpha   90.00
_cell.angle_beta   90.00
_cell.angle_gamma   90.00
#
_symmetry.space_group_name_H-M   'P 1'
#
loop_
_entity.id
_entity.type
_entity.pdbx_description
1 polymer ?
#
loop_
_entity_poly.entity_id
_entity_poly.type
_entity_poly.pdbx_seq_one_letter_code
_entity_poly.pdbx_strand_id
1 'polypeptide(L)'
;VDSNANSVATDGSFNRPLLTLQEGIDKAIASNGDMVLVKSGHAEPITAQIDFDKAGVNVRGLGHGTKRPTLSPNGTIDCIDVSAANCTLENFHFAAPGTTGQTADVNVDAAGFTLRNCSSLGSATGTTKTAYITITANGDDCLIDGFDGKNTVVDMVDAIDVAAANRVEIANCHITGTAAIEAGTSGVISDSGTAVDLLIHDCSILTSGTAGEAITLGASIGLVWDCRYASGHNTIAEVATIGSAMDSYQSYASVNVSQNAAIAPIVDTE
;
A
#
# COMPACT_ATOMS: atom_id res chain seq x y z
N VAL A 1 16.03 9.44 -13.03
CA VAL A 1 15.13 10.57 -12.69
C VAL A 1 15.66 11.32 -11.48
N ASP A 2 15.59 12.65 -11.47
CA ASP A 2 16.02 13.53 -10.36
C ASP A 2 15.36 14.91 -10.51
N SER A 3 14.56 15.33 -9.53
CA SER A 3 13.80 16.60 -9.62
C SER A 3 14.68 17.81 -9.30
N ASN A 4 15.89 17.58 -8.80
CA ASN A 4 16.87 18.64 -8.54
C ASN A 4 17.81 18.89 -9.74
N ALA A 5 17.63 18.17 -10.84
CA ALA A 5 18.49 18.32 -12.00
C ALA A 5 18.29 19.68 -12.68
N ASN A 6 19.40 20.31 -13.06
CA ASN A 6 19.43 21.62 -13.71
C ASN A 6 19.84 21.53 -15.19
N SER A 7 19.83 20.33 -15.77
CA SER A 7 20.29 20.12 -17.14
C SER A 7 19.23 20.54 -18.15
N VAL A 8 19.53 21.54 -18.98
CA VAL A 8 18.70 22.02 -20.11
C VAL A 8 18.46 20.98 -21.21
N ALA A 9 19.09 19.82 -21.15
CA ALA A 9 18.83 18.71 -22.05
C ALA A 9 18.97 17.40 -21.27
N THR A 10 17.85 16.82 -20.86
CA THR A 10 17.79 15.54 -20.15
C THR A 10 17.90 14.40 -21.16
N ASP A 11 18.74 13.41 -20.89
CA ASP A 11 18.87 12.21 -21.72
C ASP A 11 18.61 10.92 -20.94
N GLY A 12 18.22 11.02 -19.67
CA GLY A 12 17.94 9.88 -18.80
C GLY A 12 19.20 9.23 -18.22
N SER A 13 20.40 9.68 -18.58
CA SER A 13 21.63 9.27 -17.92
C SER A 13 21.72 9.81 -16.49
N PHE A 14 22.63 9.25 -15.69
CA PHE A 14 22.84 9.68 -14.31
C PHE A 14 23.20 11.17 -14.17
N ASN A 15 23.99 11.70 -15.10
CA ASN A 15 24.47 13.09 -15.11
C ASN A 15 23.48 14.07 -15.76
N ARG A 16 22.55 13.56 -16.58
CA ARG A 16 21.50 14.33 -17.25
C ARG A 16 20.15 13.62 -17.08
N PRO A 17 19.72 13.41 -15.83
CA PRO A 17 18.55 12.60 -15.54
C PRO A 17 17.29 13.31 -16.03
N LEU A 18 16.26 12.54 -16.33
CA LEU A 18 14.90 13.06 -16.53
C LEU A 18 14.39 13.69 -15.22
N LEU A 19 13.47 14.64 -15.33
CA LEU A 19 13.01 15.45 -14.20
C LEU A 19 11.90 14.74 -13.42
N THR A 20 11.01 14.05 -14.13
CA THR A 20 9.85 13.38 -13.52
C THR A 20 9.93 11.86 -13.65
N LEU A 21 9.22 11.17 -12.76
CA LEU A 21 9.07 9.73 -12.84
C LEU A 21 8.32 9.31 -14.11
N GLN A 22 7.26 10.04 -14.48
CA GLN A 22 6.51 9.78 -15.71
C GLN A 22 7.40 9.84 -16.95
N GLU A 23 8.26 10.86 -17.09
CA GLU A 23 9.22 10.94 -18.20
C GLU A 23 10.12 9.70 -18.26
N GLY A 24 10.48 9.13 -17.10
CA GLY A 24 11.25 7.90 -16.98
C GLY A 24 10.51 6.70 -17.55
N ILE A 25 9.23 6.54 -17.20
CA ILE A 25 8.37 5.46 -17.70
C ILE A 25 8.08 5.66 -19.20
N ASP A 26 7.81 6.88 -19.63
CA ASP A 26 7.58 7.26 -21.04
C ASP A 26 8.79 6.94 -21.93
N LYS A 27 9.99 6.93 -21.37
CA LYS A 27 11.21 6.56 -22.09
C LYS A 27 11.44 5.06 -22.18
N ALA A 28 10.85 4.27 -21.28
CA ALA A 28 10.99 2.82 -21.28
C ALA A 28 10.28 2.19 -22.49
N ILE A 29 10.67 0.96 -22.80
CA ILE A 29 10.07 0.09 -23.80
C ILE A 29 9.42 -1.09 -23.06
N ALA A 30 8.15 -1.34 -23.37
CA ALA A 30 7.40 -2.45 -22.77
C ALA A 30 8.12 -3.79 -22.99
N SER A 31 8.15 -4.61 -21.94
CA SER A 31 8.72 -5.96 -21.89
C SER A 31 10.20 -6.05 -22.25
N ASN A 32 10.94 -4.95 -22.16
CA ASN A 32 12.37 -4.91 -22.48
C ASN A 32 13.29 -5.09 -21.25
N GLY A 33 12.71 -5.24 -20.05
CA GLY A 33 13.46 -5.28 -18.79
C GLY A 33 14.05 -3.93 -18.40
N ASP A 34 13.46 -2.84 -18.88
CA ASP A 34 13.91 -1.49 -18.60
C ASP A 34 13.73 -1.13 -17.12
N MET A 35 14.71 -0.39 -16.58
CA MET A 35 14.74 0.02 -15.19
C MET A 35 14.86 1.55 -15.08
N VAL A 36 13.90 2.15 -14.38
CA VAL A 36 13.88 3.57 -14.05
C VAL A 36 14.45 3.76 -12.65
N LEU A 37 15.65 4.33 -12.57
CA LEU A 37 16.29 4.67 -11.30
C LEU A 37 15.98 6.11 -10.92
N VAL A 38 15.46 6.30 -9.71
CA VAL A 38 15.10 7.62 -9.17
C VAL A 38 16.10 8.02 -8.10
N LYS A 39 16.76 9.17 -8.25
CA LYS A 39 17.84 9.57 -7.35
C LYS A 39 17.35 9.86 -5.93
N SER A 40 18.29 9.69 -5.00
CA SER A 40 18.07 10.00 -3.60
C SER A 40 17.70 11.46 -3.36
N GLY A 41 16.64 11.67 -2.58
CA GLY A 41 16.09 12.99 -2.30
C GLY A 41 15.32 13.63 -3.45
N HIS A 42 15.01 12.89 -4.53
CA HIS A 42 14.02 13.33 -5.51
C HIS A 42 12.67 13.53 -4.81
N ALA A 43 12.09 14.70 -4.99
CA ALA A 43 10.77 15.06 -4.47
C ALA A 43 9.93 15.58 -5.64
N GLU A 44 8.80 14.91 -5.91
CA GLU A 44 7.93 15.23 -7.03
C GLU A 44 6.49 15.47 -6.57
N PRO A 45 5.93 16.67 -6.77
CA PRO A 45 4.51 16.91 -6.57
C PRO A 45 3.71 16.29 -7.72
N ILE A 46 2.70 15.49 -7.38
CA ILE A 46 1.90 14.72 -8.33
C ILE A 46 0.51 15.34 -8.42
N THR A 47 0.24 16.08 -9.49
CA THR A 47 -1.07 16.71 -9.75
C THR A 47 -1.91 15.96 -10.78
N ALA A 48 -1.26 15.05 -11.52
CA ALA A 48 -1.87 14.08 -12.42
C ALA A 48 -1.21 12.73 -12.12
N GLN A 49 -1.97 11.65 -12.22
CA GLN A 49 -1.49 10.30 -11.94
C GLN A 49 -0.22 9.96 -12.73
N ILE A 50 0.64 9.14 -12.13
CA ILE A 50 1.77 8.51 -12.82
C ILE A 50 1.28 7.17 -13.38
N ASP A 51 1.38 7.01 -14.69
CA ASP A 51 0.89 5.84 -15.41
C ASP A 51 2.00 4.80 -15.58
N PHE A 52 1.81 3.62 -14.98
CA PHE A 52 2.57 2.41 -15.30
C PHE A 52 1.86 1.68 -16.45
N ASP A 53 1.99 2.24 -17.66
CA ASP A 53 1.30 1.81 -18.89
C ASP A 53 2.14 0.91 -19.80
N LYS A 54 3.35 0.55 -19.37
CA LYS A 54 4.29 -0.31 -20.11
C LYS A 54 4.66 -1.54 -19.31
N ALA A 55 4.34 -2.70 -19.86
CA ALA A 55 4.56 -3.97 -19.19
C ALA A 55 6.04 -4.17 -18.85
N GLY A 56 6.34 -4.81 -17.72
CA GLY A 56 7.71 -5.18 -17.36
C GLY A 56 8.61 -4.02 -16.94
N VAL A 57 8.09 -2.81 -16.74
CA VAL A 57 8.90 -1.67 -16.28
C VAL A 57 9.15 -1.78 -14.79
N ASN A 58 10.43 -1.65 -14.41
CA ASN A 58 10.88 -1.71 -13.02
C ASN A 58 11.32 -0.31 -12.56
N VAL A 59 10.68 0.22 -11.52
CA VAL A 59 11.00 1.54 -10.97
C VAL A 59 11.59 1.38 -9.57
N ARG A 60 12.78 1.94 -9.35
CA ARG A 60 13.47 1.84 -8.06
C ARG A 60 14.00 3.19 -7.59
N GLY A 61 13.65 3.53 -6.36
CA GLY A 61 14.22 4.65 -5.64
C GLY A 61 15.62 4.33 -5.12
N LEU A 62 16.55 5.26 -5.32
CA LEU A 62 17.88 5.25 -4.74
C LEU A 62 17.82 6.07 -3.45
N GLY A 63 18.32 5.55 -2.32
CA GLY A 63 18.32 6.27 -1.04
C GLY A 63 17.72 5.47 0.11
N HIS A 64 17.79 6.02 1.32
CA HIS A 64 17.31 5.38 2.54
C HIS A 64 16.74 6.41 3.53
N GLY A 65 15.84 5.96 4.42
CA GLY A 65 15.18 6.84 5.39
C GLY A 65 14.54 8.06 4.72
N THR A 66 14.82 9.26 5.22
CA THR A 66 14.31 10.53 4.69
C THR A 66 14.87 10.93 3.32
N LYS A 67 15.79 10.14 2.77
CA LYS A 67 16.42 10.35 1.47
C LYS A 67 15.91 9.39 0.39
N ARG A 68 14.92 8.53 0.71
CA ARG A 68 14.12 7.85 -0.32
C ARG A 68 13.44 8.89 -1.21
N PRO A 69 13.22 8.61 -2.50
CA PRO A 69 12.40 9.49 -3.33
C PRO A 69 10.99 9.62 -2.76
N THR A 70 10.47 10.84 -2.79
CA THR A 70 9.16 11.18 -2.25
C THR A 70 8.22 11.63 -3.35
N LEU A 71 7.08 10.96 -3.47
CA LEU A 71 5.96 11.39 -4.29
C LEU A 71 4.95 12.11 -3.38
N SER A 72 4.52 13.30 -3.80
CA SER A 72 3.60 14.16 -3.03
C SER A 72 2.30 14.36 -3.80
N PRO A 73 1.31 13.46 -3.62
CA PRO A 73 0.01 13.55 -4.28
C PRO A 73 -0.69 14.87 -3.92
N ASN A 74 -1.26 15.52 -4.93
CA ASN A 74 -1.92 16.83 -4.80
C ASN A 74 -3.10 16.95 -5.76
N GLY A 75 -4.08 16.07 -5.58
CA GLY A 75 -5.35 16.07 -6.30
C GLY A 75 -6.26 14.93 -5.84
N THR A 76 -7.47 14.90 -6.39
CA THR A 76 -8.38 13.73 -6.33
C THR A 76 -7.95 12.74 -7.41
N ILE A 77 -6.87 12.01 -7.14
CA ILE A 77 -6.21 11.10 -8.07
C ILE A 77 -5.75 9.84 -7.36
N ASP A 78 -5.52 8.80 -8.14
CA ASP A 78 -4.58 7.74 -7.79
C ASP A 78 -3.18 8.28 -8.08
N CYS A 79 -2.27 8.29 -7.10
CA CYS A 79 -0.94 8.86 -7.34
C CYS A 79 -0.18 8.05 -8.40
N ILE A 80 -0.32 6.73 -8.37
CA ILE A 80 0.17 5.80 -9.37
C ILE A 80 -0.99 4.95 -9.85
N ASP A 81 -1.16 4.85 -11.15
CA ASP A 81 -2.12 3.98 -11.82
C ASP A 81 -1.36 2.89 -12.60
N VAL A 82 -1.58 1.63 -12.25
CA VAL A 82 -0.90 0.48 -12.87
C VAL A 82 -1.85 -0.23 -13.81
N SER A 83 -1.69 0.05 -15.10
CA SER A 83 -2.52 -0.54 -16.16
C SER A 83 -1.77 -1.54 -17.04
N ALA A 84 -0.47 -1.76 -16.79
CA ALA A 84 0.34 -2.75 -17.48
C ALA A 84 0.96 -3.79 -16.54
N ALA A 85 1.02 -5.03 -17.04
CA ALA A 85 1.42 -6.19 -16.26
C ALA A 85 2.93 -6.25 -15.94
N ASN A 86 3.28 -7.00 -14.88
CA ASN A 86 4.66 -7.29 -14.47
C ASN A 86 5.50 -6.05 -14.15
N CYS A 87 4.85 -5.02 -13.62
CA CYS A 87 5.50 -3.79 -13.19
C CYS A 87 6.01 -3.90 -11.76
N THR A 88 7.03 -3.11 -11.40
CA THR A 88 7.54 -3.06 -10.02
C THR A 88 7.81 -1.63 -9.57
N LEU A 89 7.41 -1.32 -8.34
CA LEU A 89 7.76 -0.08 -7.63
C LEU A 89 8.48 -0.41 -6.33
N GLU A 90 9.72 0.06 -6.19
CA GLU A 90 10.55 -0.23 -5.01
C GLU A 90 11.14 1.02 -4.36
N ASN A 91 11.10 1.08 -3.02
CA ASN A 91 11.85 2.02 -2.18
C ASN A 91 11.44 3.50 -2.32
N PHE A 92 10.12 3.75 -2.35
CA PHE A 92 9.54 5.10 -2.39
C PHE A 92 8.85 5.48 -1.07
N HIS A 93 8.71 6.78 -0.86
CA HIS A 93 7.85 7.35 0.17
C HIS A 93 6.70 8.14 -0.48
N PHE A 94 5.46 7.85 -0.08
CA PHE A 94 4.30 8.66 -0.39
C PHE A 94 4.03 9.62 0.76
N ALA A 95 4.06 10.92 0.47
CA ALA A 95 3.74 11.94 1.46
C ALA A 95 2.23 11.96 1.77
N ALA A 96 1.88 12.65 2.85
CA ALA A 96 0.48 13.03 3.10
C ALA A 96 -0.06 13.86 1.92
N PRO A 97 -1.34 13.70 1.57
CA PRO A 97 -1.92 14.36 0.42
C PRO A 97 -2.00 15.86 0.63
N GLY A 98 -1.69 16.63 -0.42
CA GLY A 98 -1.85 18.08 -0.44
C GLY A 98 -3.32 18.54 -0.46
N THR A 99 -4.24 17.66 -0.87
CA THR A 99 -5.69 17.92 -0.97
C THR A 99 -6.48 16.78 -0.38
N THR A 100 -7.67 17.06 0.15
CA THR A 100 -8.59 16.00 0.56
C THR A 100 -9.11 15.22 -0.65
N GLY A 101 -9.23 13.90 -0.49
CA GLY A 101 -9.89 13.04 -1.47
C GLY A 101 -8.95 12.47 -2.52
N GLN A 102 -7.64 12.37 -2.25
CA GLN A 102 -6.80 11.44 -3.00
C GLN A 102 -7.40 10.03 -2.87
N THR A 103 -7.49 9.28 -3.96
CA THR A 103 -8.17 7.98 -3.98
C THR A 103 -7.23 6.87 -3.49
N ALA A 104 -6.05 6.71 -4.08
CA ALA A 104 -5.02 5.80 -3.61
C ALA A 104 -3.60 6.37 -3.80
N ASP A 105 -2.60 5.84 -3.08
CA ASP A 105 -1.20 6.03 -3.47
C ASP A 105 -0.86 5.16 -4.68
N VAL A 106 -1.36 3.92 -4.70
CA VAL A 106 -1.19 3.00 -5.82
C VAL A 106 -2.51 2.29 -6.10
N ASN A 107 -3.02 2.46 -7.32
CA ASN A 107 -4.12 1.68 -7.87
C ASN A 107 -3.56 0.62 -8.82
N VAL A 108 -3.82 -0.65 -8.55
CA VAL A 108 -3.30 -1.79 -9.30
C VAL A 108 -4.42 -2.41 -10.13
N ASP A 109 -4.43 -2.10 -11.44
CA ASP A 109 -5.41 -2.60 -12.41
C ASP A 109 -4.79 -3.54 -13.47
N ALA A 110 -3.66 -4.17 -13.12
CA ALA A 110 -3.00 -5.15 -13.97
C ALA A 110 -2.23 -6.20 -13.16
N ALA A 111 -2.09 -7.39 -13.75
CA ALA A 111 -1.51 -8.54 -13.07
C ALA A 111 0.02 -8.45 -12.87
N GLY A 112 0.53 -9.15 -11.85
CA GLY A 112 1.96 -9.33 -11.59
C GLY A 112 2.66 -8.06 -11.09
N PHE A 113 1.92 -7.10 -10.53
CA PHE A 113 2.53 -5.92 -9.95
C PHE A 113 3.26 -6.27 -8.64
N THR A 114 4.40 -5.63 -8.39
CA THR A 114 5.12 -5.77 -7.12
C THR A 114 5.40 -4.40 -6.52
N LEU A 115 4.96 -4.19 -5.27
CA LEU A 115 5.31 -3.05 -4.45
C LEU A 115 6.24 -3.50 -3.32
N ARG A 116 7.43 -2.90 -3.24
CA ARG A 116 8.46 -3.32 -2.29
C ARG A 116 9.10 -2.19 -1.50
N ASN A 117 9.21 -2.37 -0.19
CA ASN A 117 9.94 -1.46 0.71
C ASN A 117 9.49 0.00 0.61
N CYS A 118 8.22 0.23 0.31
CA CYS A 118 7.63 1.57 0.22
C CYS A 118 7.00 1.98 1.55
N SER A 119 6.81 3.27 1.75
CA SER A 119 6.10 3.78 2.91
C SER A 119 5.12 4.88 2.55
N SER A 120 4.06 5.04 3.33
CA SER A 120 3.08 6.10 3.15
C SER A 120 2.70 6.80 4.45
N LEU A 121 2.39 8.09 4.33
CA LEU A 121 1.71 8.87 5.36
C LEU A 121 0.30 9.21 4.84
N GLY A 122 -0.73 8.73 5.54
CA GLY A 122 -2.13 8.88 5.17
C GLY A 122 -2.63 10.30 5.32
N SER A 123 -2.56 10.80 6.55
CA SER A 123 -2.91 12.16 6.90
C SER A 123 -1.91 12.70 7.92
N ALA A 124 -1.49 13.95 7.70
CA ALA A 124 -0.64 14.73 8.62
C ALA A 124 -1.30 16.03 9.08
N THR A 125 -2.39 16.43 8.43
CA THR A 125 -3.16 17.65 8.68
C THR A 125 -4.63 17.38 8.37
N GLY A 126 -5.47 18.39 8.13
CA GLY A 126 -6.90 18.20 7.81
C GLY A 126 -7.21 17.56 6.44
N THR A 127 -6.22 17.01 5.73
CA THR A 127 -6.37 16.30 4.45
C THR A 127 -6.28 14.80 4.65
N THR A 128 -6.94 14.03 3.79
CA THR A 128 -6.93 12.56 3.84
C THR A 128 -6.93 11.96 2.44
N LYS A 129 -6.61 10.67 2.36
CA LYS A 129 -6.74 9.82 1.18
C LYS A 129 -7.65 8.63 1.51
N THR A 130 -8.26 8.01 0.51
CA THR A 130 -9.18 6.88 0.73
C THR A 130 -8.41 5.62 1.10
N ALA A 131 -7.42 5.22 0.29
CA ALA A 131 -6.57 4.06 0.54
C ALA A 131 -5.07 4.38 0.37
N TYR A 132 -4.18 3.52 0.88
CA TYR A 132 -2.80 3.52 0.39
C TYR A 132 -2.71 2.74 -0.92
N ILE A 133 -3.19 1.50 -0.90
CA ILE A 133 -3.07 0.58 -2.02
C ILE A 133 -4.46 0.01 -2.30
N THR A 134 -4.87 0.08 -3.56
CA THR A 134 -6.07 -0.58 -4.06
C THR A 134 -5.65 -1.58 -5.12
N ILE A 135 -6.07 -2.82 -4.99
CA ILE A 135 -5.84 -3.89 -5.96
C ILE A 135 -7.19 -4.23 -6.58
N THR A 136 -7.39 -3.88 -7.85
CA THR A 136 -8.66 -4.16 -8.54
C THR A 136 -8.79 -5.64 -8.88
N ALA A 137 -9.93 -6.06 -9.43
CA ALA A 137 -10.14 -7.43 -9.93
C ALA A 137 -9.14 -7.87 -11.03
N ASN A 138 -8.41 -6.93 -11.64
CA ASN A 138 -7.38 -7.22 -12.65
C ASN A 138 -5.97 -7.39 -12.04
N GLY A 139 -5.81 -7.11 -10.75
CA GLY A 139 -4.54 -7.13 -10.01
C GLY A 139 -4.08 -8.52 -9.57
N ASP A 140 -4.36 -9.56 -10.36
CA ASP A 140 -3.90 -10.93 -10.09
C ASP A 140 -2.39 -11.00 -9.87
N ASP A 141 -1.91 -11.95 -9.06
CA ASP A 141 -0.47 -12.16 -8.80
C ASP A 141 0.26 -10.92 -8.23
N CYS A 142 -0.45 -10.04 -7.53
CA CYS A 142 0.12 -8.85 -6.92
C CYS A 142 0.88 -9.19 -5.62
N LEU A 143 2.07 -8.62 -5.47
CA LEU A 143 2.87 -8.72 -4.24
C LEU A 143 3.04 -7.36 -3.58
N ILE A 144 2.60 -7.24 -2.33
CA ILE A 144 2.87 -6.12 -1.44
C ILE A 144 3.82 -6.59 -0.35
N ASP A 145 5.07 -6.15 -0.38
CA ASP A 145 6.13 -6.67 0.50
C ASP A 145 6.90 -5.53 1.19
N GLY A 146 6.93 -5.55 2.53
CA GLY A 146 7.71 -4.59 3.32
C GLY A 146 7.13 -3.17 3.31
N PHE A 147 5.81 -3.03 3.21
CA PHE A 147 5.13 -1.73 3.23
C PHE A 147 5.01 -1.16 4.65
N ASP A 148 5.37 0.12 4.85
CA ASP A 148 5.18 0.85 6.13
C ASP A 148 4.12 1.96 5.95
N GLY A 149 2.92 1.75 6.47
CA GLY A 149 1.80 2.70 6.40
C GLY A 149 1.57 3.42 7.73
N LYS A 150 1.42 4.75 7.70
CA LYS A 150 1.14 5.55 8.91
C LYS A 150 0.03 6.55 8.73
N ASN A 151 -0.93 6.61 9.66
CA ASN A 151 -1.94 7.66 9.67
C ASN A 151 -2.01 8.43 10.99
N THR A 152 -2.11 9.77 10.95
CA THR A 152 -1.92 10.56 12.19
C THR A 152 -3.03 11.56 12.55
N VAL A 153 -3.83 12.04 11.60
CA VAL A 153 -4.78 13.14 11.87
C VAL A 153 -6.22 12.83 11.45
N VAL A 154 -6.46 12.61 10.16
CA VAL A 154 -7.80 12.35 9.62
C VAL A 154 -7.92 10.89 9.24
N ASP A 155 -9.06 10.29 9.55
CA ASP A 155 -9.34 8.90 9.23
C ASP A 155 -9.28 8.62 7.71
N MET A 156 -8.87 7.40 7.39
CA MET A 156 -8.86 6.84 6.03
C MET A 156 -9.83 5.66 5.94
N VAL A 157 -10.14 5.17 4.74
CA VAL A 157 -11.05 4.03 4.57
C VAL A 157 -10.33 2.71 4.76
N ASP A 158 -9.19 2.52 4.07
CA ASP A 158 -8.41 1.30 4.11
C ASP A 158 -6.90 1.62 4.04
N ALA A 159 -6.03 0.70 4.45
CA ALA A 159 -4.64 0.72 4.00
C ALA A 159 -4.49 -0.03 2.68
N ILE A 160 -4.95 -1.28 2.65
CA ILE A 160 -4.82 -2.17 1.48
C ILE A 160 -6.19 -2.80 1.23
N ASP A 161 -6.78 -2.50 0.08
CA ASP A 161 -8.04 -3.11 -0.38
C ASP A 161 -7.78 -4.08 -1.56
N VAL A 162 -8.43 -5.25 -1.52
CA VAL A 162 -8.37 -6.27 -2.57
C VAL A 162 -9.77 -6.51 -3.15
N ALA A 163 -10.02 -5.96 -4.34
CA ALA A 163 -11.31 -6.01 -5.02
C ALA A 163 -11.45 -7.25 -5.93
N ALA A 164 -11.33 -8.45 -5.37
CA ALA A 164 -11.43 -9.74 -6.06
C ALA A 164 -10.26 -10.19 -6.97
N ALA A 165 -9.04 -9.67 -6.74
CA ALA A 165 -7.84 -10.22 -7.37
C ALA A 165 -7.44 -11.59 -6.78
N ASN A 166 -6.80 -12.43 -7.57
CA ASN A 166 -6.36 -13.76 -7.16
C ASN A 166 -4.85 -13.85 -6.98
N ARG A 167 -4.39 -14.76 -6.13
CA ARG A 167 -2.96 -15.00 -5.86
C ARG A 167 -2.24 -13.73 -5.39
N VAL A 168 -2.94 -12.92 -4.60
CA VAL A 168 -2.38 -11.70 -3.99
C VAL A 168 -1.65 -12.09 -2.71
N GLU A 169 -0.44 -11.56 -2.54
CA GLU A 169 0.36 -11.76 -1.33
C GLU A 169 0.66 -10.41 -0.66
N ILE A 170 0.27 -10.29 0.61
CA ILE A 170 0.54 -9.13 1.46
C ILE A 170 1.46 -9.61 2.59
N ALA A 171 2.72 -9.22 2.52
CA ALA A 171 3.78 -9.76 3.37
C ALA A 171 4.60 -8.65 4.04
N ASN A 172 5.06 -8.92 5.27
CA ASN A 172 6.04 -8.09 5.98
C ASN A 172 5.61 -6.61 6.16
N CYS A 173 4.30 -6.33 6.20
CA CYS A 173 3.80 -4.97 6.30
C CYS A 173 3.73 -4.49 7.76
N HIS A 174 4.00 -3.21 7.99
CA HIS A 174 3.81 -2.55 9.27
C HIS A 174 2.88 -1.34 9.08
N ILE A 175 1.66 -1.44 9.58
CA ILE A 175 0.63 -0.42 9.37
C ILE A 175 0.14 0.07 10.72
N THR A 176 0.26 1.37 10.98
CA THR A 176 -0.08 1.95 12.29
C THR A 176 -0.72 3.33 12.20
N GLY A 177 -1.67 3.65 13.06
CA GLY A 177 -2.20 5.01 13.14
C GLY A 177 -2.51 5.47 14.55
N THR A 178 -2.41 6.79 14.77
CA THR A 178 -3.05 7.48 15.90
C THR A 178 -4.43 8.04 15.53
N ALA A 179 -4.68 8.18 14.23
CA ALA A 179 -6.02 8.30 13.65
C ALA A 179 -6.39 6.95 13.00
N ALA A 180 -7.68 6.69 12.83
CA ALA A 180 -8.12 5.43 12.24
C ALA A 180 -7.60 5.30 10.81
N ILE A 181 -7.17 4.10 10.43
CA ILE A 181 -6.87 3.75 9.03
C ILE A 181 -8.09 3.07 8.38
N GLU A 182 -9.16 2.94 9.17
CA GLU A 182 -10.36 2.19 8.87
C GLU A 182 -11.61 3.00 9.25
N ALA A 183 -12.19 3.68 8.26
CA ALA A 183 -13.41 4.45 8.44
C ALA A 183 -14.63 3.58 8.15
N GLY A 184 -15.52 3.43 9.13
CA GLY A 184 -16.75 2.66 8.96
C GLY A 184 -16.54 1.18 9.27
N THR A 185 -16.95 0.30 8.35
CA THR A 185 -16.93 -1.17 8.53
C THR A 185 -15.79 -1.86 7.79
N SER A 186 -14.95 -1.12 7.05
CA SER A 186 -13.79 -1.71 6.42
C SER A 186 -12.69 -2.02 7.44
N GLY A 187 -11.79 -2.93 7.10
CA GLY A 187 -10.59 -3.21 7.89
C GLY A 187 -9.38 -2.42 7.37
N VAL A 188 -8.30 -2.38 8.15
CA VAL A 188 -7.02 -1.80 7.66
C VAL A 188 -6.53 -2.56 6.42
N ILE A 189 -6.63 -3.90 6.45
CA ILE A 189 -6.58 -4.72 5.24
C ILE A 189 -7.99 -5.26 5.00
N SER A 190 -8.52 -5.08 3.80
CA SER A 190 -9.90 -5.43 3.45
C SER A 190 -10.01 -6.08 2.08
N ASP A 191 -11.14 -6.77 1.85
CA ASP A 191 -11.52 -7.29 0.54
C ASP A 191 -12.86 -6.71 0.05
N SER A 192 -12.81 -5.70 -0.81
CA SER A 192 -14.03 -5.20 -1.45
C SER A 192 -14.65 -6.18 -2.47
N GLY A 193 -13.99 -7.31 -2.73
CA GLY A 193 -14.52 -8.44 -3.49
C GLY A 193 -13.79 -9.76 -3.20
N THR A 194 -14.40 -10.89 -3.59
CA THR A 194 -13.87 -12.22 -3.27
C THR A 194 -12.56 -12.53 -4.01
N ALA A 195 -11.45 -12.55 -3.28
CA ALA A 195 -10.14 -13.01 -3.75
C ALA A 195 -10.00 -14.54 -3.59
N VAL A 196 -9.21 -15.18 -4.45
CA VAL A 196 -8.84 -16.59 -4.31
C VAL A 196 -7.32 -16.71 -4.21
N ASP A 197 -6.85 -17.53 -3.27
CA ASP A 197 -5.44 -17.69 -2.95
C ASP A 197 -4.83 -16.37 -2.42
N LEU A 198 -5.58 -15.70 -1.52
CA LEU A 198 -5.12 -14.50 -0.82
C LEU A 198 -4.22 -14.90 0.36
N LEU A 199 -2.99 -14.39 0.37
CA LEU A 199 -2.01 -14.66 1.41
C LEU A 199 -1.73 -13.37 2.18
N ILE A 200 -1.92 -13.39 3.51
CA ILE A 200 -1.57 -12.27 4.39
C ILE A 200 -0.68 -12.78 5.52
N HIS A 201 0.56 -12.31 5.58
CA HIS A 201 1.48 -12.84 6.59
C HIS A 201 2.60 -11.91 7.02
N ASP A 202 3.18 -12.21 8.19
CA ASP A 202 4.27 -11.45 8.78
C ASP A 202 3.95 -9.95 8.96
N CYS A 203 2.65 -9.63 9.08
CA CYS A 203 2.18 -8.26 9.19
C CYS A 203 2.00 -7.83 10.65
N SER A 204 2.27 -6.55 10.91
CA SER A 204 1.98 -5.89 12.19
C SER A 204 1.04 -4.72 11.94
N ILE A 205 -0.18 -4.82 12.48
CA ILE A 205 -1.24 -3.84 12.24
C ILE A 205 -1.70 -3.28 13.59
N LEU A 206 -1.65 -1.96 13.71
CA LEU A 206 -2.11 -1.24 14.89
C LEU A 206 -3.09 -0.16 14.46
N THR A 207 -4.34 -0.33 14.83
CA THR A 207 -5.33 0.74 14.70
C THR A 207 -5.74 1.31 16.06
N SER A 208 -5.95 2.63 16.09
CA SER A 208 -6.54 3.36 17.21
C SER A 208 -8.07 3.54 17.09
N GLY A 209 -8.67 3.19 15.95
CA GLY A 209 -10.11 3.32 15.76
C GLY A 209 -10.89 2.19 16.45
N THR A 210 -12.19 2.44 16.61
CA THR A 210 -13.15 1.52 17.23
C THR A 210 -14.27 1.11 16.27
N ALA A 211 -14.13 1.44 14.99
CA ALA A 211 -15.18 1.25 13.98
C ALA A 211 -14.83 0.09 13.04
N GLY A 212 -13.64 0.12 12.43
CA GLY A 212 -13.14 -0.95 11.58
C GLY A 212 -12.08 -1.81 12.26
N GLU A 213 -11.82 -2.98 11.70
CA GLU A 213 -10.96 -4.01 12.27
C GLU A 213 -9.53 -3.88 11.71
N ALA A 214 -8.57 -4.64 12.25
CA ALA A 214 -7.24 -4.70 11.66
C ALA A 214 -7.26 -5.44 10.31
N ILE A 215 -8.09 -6.47 10.19
CA ILE A 215 -8.35 -7.20 8.96
C ILE A 215 -9.85 -7.47 8.88
N THR A 216 -10.46 -7.20 7.74
CA THR A 216 -11.86 -7.55 7.47
C THR A 216 -11.94 -8.25 6.12
N LEU A 217 -12.15 -9.56 6.14
CA LEU A 217 -12.28 -10.40 4.95
C LEU A 217 -13.67 -11.03 4.87
N GLY A 218 -14.29 -10.96 3.70
CA GLY A 218 -15.60 -11.51 3.38
C GLY A 218 -15.56 -12.98 2.99
N ALA A 219 -15.74 -13.27 1.70
CA ALA A 219 -15.78 -14.64 1.18
C ALA A 219 -14.48 -15.08 0.51
N SER A 220 -13.40 -14.30 0.65
CA SER A 220 -12.10 -14.61 0.09
C SER A 220 -11.58 -15.96 0.59
N ILE A 221 -10.74 -16.60 -0.23
CA ILE A 221 -10.15 -17.92 0.04
C ILE A 221 -8.64 -17.78 0.14
N GLY A 222 -8.02 -18.37 1.16
CA GLY A 222 -6.59 -18.26 1.35
C GLY A 222 -6.15 -18.44 2.81
N LEU A 223 -5.07 -17.75 3.18
CA LEU A 223 -4.36 -17.98 4.43
C LEU A 223 -3.91 -16.68 5.08
N VAL A 224 -4.14 -16.57 6.40
CA VAL A 224 -3.63 -15.48 7.23
C VAL A 224 -2.72 -16.04 8.33
N TRP A 225 -1.42 -15.70 8.36
CA TRP A 225 -0.53 -16.28 9.36
C TRP A 225 0.58 -15.36 9.87
N ASP A 226 1.12 -15.69 11.06
CA ASP A 226 2.25 -14.99 11.69
C ASP A 226 2.07 -13.47 11.86
N CYS A 227 0.82 -13.04 11.97
CA CYS A 227 0.47 -11.64 12.07
C CYS A 227 0.18 -11.18 13.50
N ARG A 228 0.35 -9.88 13.71
CA ARG A 228 0.11 -9.22 15.00
C ARG A 228 -0.84 -8.06 14.78
N TYR A 229 -1.99 -8.10 15.44
CA TYR A 229 -3.03 -7.08 15.30
C TYR A 229 -3.35 -6.49 16.66
N ALA A 230 -3.54 -5.18 16.70
CA ALA A 230 -4.13 -4.53 17.84
C ALA A 230 -5.08 -3.42 17.38
N SER A 231 -6.21 -3.30 18.07
CA SER A 231 -7.22 -2.29 17.80
C SER A 231 -7.73 -1.65 19.09
N GLY A 232 -8.53 -0.59 18.96
CA GLY A 232 -9.27 0.03 20.06
C GLY A 232 -10.58 -0.67 20.42
N HIS A 233 -10.85 -1.87 19.90
CA HIS A 233 -12.12 -2.60 20.07
C HIS A 233 -12.32 -3.17 21.49
N ASN A 234 -13.54 -3.60 21.79
CA ASN A 234 -13.89 -4.08 23.13
C ASN A 234 -13.66 -5.58 23.31
N THR A 235 -13.67 -6.35 22.21
CA THR A 235 -13.53 -7.81 22.23
C THR A 235 -12.56 -8.32 21.16
N ILE A 236 -11.93 -9.46 21.42
CA ILE A 236 -10.89 -10.03 20.53
C ILE A 236 -11.49 -10.38 19.15
N ALA A 237 -12.76 -10.80 19.13
CA ALA A 237 -13.47 -11.14 17.91
C ALA A 237 -13.70 -9.92 16.99
N GLU A 238 -13.70 -8.70 17.53
CA GLU A 238 -13.84 -7.45 16.76
C GLU A 238 -12.48 -6.92 16.26
N VAL A 239 -11.36 -7.57 16.58
CA VAL A 239 -10.03 -7.11 16.14
C VAL A 239 -9.78 -7.51 14.68
N ALA A 240 -10.34 -8.64 14.24
CA ALA A 240 -10.23 -9.11 12.86
C ALA A 240 -11.36 -10.07 12.52
N THR A 241 -12.02 -9.84 11.39
CA THR A 241 -12.89 -10.80 10.71
C THR A 241 -12.08 -11.49 9.60
N ILE A 242 -11.79 -12.76 9.81
CA ILE A 242 -11.13 -13.62 8.81
C ILE A 242 -12.23 -14.52 8.24
N GLY A 243 -12.70 -14.18 7.04
CA GLY A 243 -13.87 -14.77 6.39
C GLY A 243 -13.94 -16.31 6.36
N SER A 244 -15.13 -16.86 6.09
CA SER A 244 -15.45 -18.29 6.25
C SER A 244 -14.72 -19.28 5.33
N ALA A 245 -13.93 -18.78 4.37
CA ALA A 245 -13.11 -19.60 3.48
C ALA A 245 -11.61 -19.30 3.60
N MET A 246 -11.22 -18.54 4.63
CA MET A 246 -9.84 -18.26 4.99
C MET A 246 -9.45 -19.05 6.23
N ASP A 247 -8.26 -19.65 6.24
CA ASP A 247 -7.69 -20.19 7.47
C ASP A 247 -6.77 -19.16 8.15
N SER A 248 -6.72 -19.15 9.48
CA SER A 248 -5.75 -18.36 10.24
C SER A 248 -4.86 -19.21 11.16
N TYR A 249 -3.55 -18.97 11.14
CA TYR A 249 -2.57 -19.68 11.97
C TYR A 249 -1.56 -18.74 12.62
N GLN A 250 -1.25 -18.98 13.90
CA GLN A 250 -0.16 -18.28 14.60
C GLN A 250 -0.29 -16.74 14.63
N SER A 251 -1.51 -16.23 14.44
CA SER A 251 -1.83 -14.81 14.53
C SER A 251 -2.23 -14.41 15.95
N TYR A 252 -1.86 -13.21 16.37
CA TYR A 252 -2.08 -12.69 17.71
C TYR A 252 -2.84 -11.37 17.66
N ALA A 253 -3.95 -11.29 18.41
CA ALA A 253 -4.79 -10.10 18.50
C ALA A 253 -4.77 -9.50 19.91
N SER A 254 -4.82 -8.17 20.02
CA SER A 254 -5.06 -7.45 21.27
C SER A 254 -6.16 -6.40 21.11
N VAL A 255 -7.08 -6.37 22.08
CA VAL A 255 -8.17 -5.38 22.18
C VAL A 255 -7.74 -4.08 22.85
N ASN A 256 -6.54 -4.05 23.41
CA ASN A 256 -6.05 -2.87 24.09
C ASN A 256 -4.57 -2.70 23.82
N VAL A 257 -4.24 -1.59 23.16
CA VAL A 257 -2.88 -1.18 22.77
C VAL A 257 -1.94 -0.97 23.98
N SER A 258 -2.46 -1.06 25.21
CA SER A 258 -1.74 -0.85 26.47
C SER A 258 -1.72 -2.06 27.42
N GLN A 259 -2.29 -3.20 27.02
CA GLN A 259 -2.34 -4.41 27.85
C GLN A 259 -1.51 -5.54 27.22
N ASN A 260 -0.91 -6.39 28.07
CA ASN A 260 -0.29 -7.63 27.60
C ASN A 260 -1.37 -8.48 26.91
N ALA A 261 -1.16 -8.80 25.64
CA ALA A 261 -2.09 -9.66 24.90
C ALA A 261 -2.22 -11.01 25.61
N ALA A 262 -3.46 -11.49 25.77
CA ALA A 262 -3.69 -12.90 26.01
C ALA A 262 -3.39 -13.65 24.71
N ILE A 263 -2.64 -14.76 24.79
CA ILE A 263 -2.48 -15.67 23.63
C ILE A 263 -3.81 -16.39 23.46
N ALA A 264 -4.73 -15.77 22.73
CA ALA A 264 -5.82 -16.47 22.10
C ALA A 264 -5.35 -16.76 20.67
N PRO A 265 -4.96 -18.00 20.32
CA PRO A 265 -4.93 -18.35 18.90
C PRO A 265 -6.32 -18.02 18.37
N ILE A 266 -6.41 -17.29 17.26
CA ILE A 266 -7.69 -17.12 16.57
C ILE A 266 -8.11 -18.53 16.17
N VAL A 267 -9.13 -19.04 16.86
CA VAL A 267 -9.83 -20.25 16.47
C VAL A 267 -11.07 -19.74 15.76
N ASP A 268 -11.21 -20.10 14.50
CA ASP A 268 -12.41 -19.84 13.72
C ASP A 268 -13.65 -20.20 14.56
N THR A 269 -14.61 -19.28 14.60
CA THR A 269 -15.84 -19.43 15.39
C THR A 269 -17.05 -19.83 14.55
N GLU A 270 -16.86 -20.29 13.31
CA GLU A 270 -17.93 -21.00 12.59
C GLU A 270 -18.20 -22.42 13.11
#